data_AF-A0A553JJA4-F1
#
_entry.id   AF-A0A553JJA4-F1
#
_cell.length_a   1.000
_cell.length_b   1.000
_cell.length_c   1.000
_cell.angle_alpha   90.00
_cell.angle_beta   90.00
_cell.angle_gamma   90.00
#
_symmetry.space_group_name_H-M   'P 1'
#
loop_
_entity.id
_entity.type
_entity.pdbx_description
1 polymer ?
#
loop_
_entity_poly.entity_id
_entity_poly.type
_entity_poly.pdbx_seq_one_letter_code
_entity_poly.pdbx_strand_id
1 'polypeptide(L)'
;MEKVRIKLLFLGHPRHEIDKKKLLGLKSKYFEVVGIESKEKLPEAKKNDGFLDVEYSVKEVSSMVGSPKNNDITFAIMNYRYDDGFYLHRLNPNAVCLSISGVDQLLLNNSISLENFIIKNIYEVVALSFALDSVCSEEAYNIVHVDTRGCLFDMNGDKFDIIYNTESPCICNECKSFINGKNIPEGFVSGLEKELKKIRKPLLSRVETFIKKYPLFSIGLTLFSSFLISVLASLFVEYLKLNVKFTELLTSILVCASNS
;
A
#
# COMPACT_ATOMS: atom_id res chain seq x y z
N MET A 1 6.70 21.16 11.23
CA MET A 1 6.77 20.92 9.78
C MET A 1 5.35 20.89 9.27
N GLU A 2 5.05 21.72 8.27
CA GLU A 2 3.73 21.71 7.63
C GLU A 2 3.57 20.43 6.81
N LYS A 3 2.38 19.82 6.86
CA LYS A 3 2.07 18.61 6.10
C LYS A 3 1.60 18.98 4.71
N VAL A 4 1.96 18.17 3.73
CA VAL A 4 1.37 18.26 2.39
C VAL A 4 -0.09 17.80 2.48
N ARG A 5 -1.01 18.63 2.01
CA ARG A 5 -2.43 18.28 1.96
C ARG A 5 -2.75 17.65 0.61
N ILE A 6 -3.29 16.44 0.65
CA ILE A 6 -3.56 15.66 -0.56
C ILE A 6 -5.07 15.52 -0.74
N LYS A 7 -5.56 16.02 -1.86
CA LYS A 7 -6.93 15.81 -2.31
C LYS A 7 -6.93 14.69 -3.34
N LEU A 8 -7.70 13.63 -3.09
CA LEU A 8 -7.84 12.53 -4.06
C LEU A 8 -9.00 12.83 -5.00
N LEU A 9 -8.78 12.65 -6.30
CA LEU A 9 -9.80 12.83 -7.33
C LEU A 9 -9.91 11.58 -8.19
N PHE A 10 -11.01 10.84 -8.07
CA PHE A 10 -11.26 9.69 -8.94
C PHE A 10 -11.91 10.17 -10.26
N LEU A 11 -11.30 9.82 -11.39
CA LEU A 11 -11.77 10.14 -12.72
C LEU A 11 -12.36 8.88 -13.36
N GLY A 12 -13.65 8.94 -13.67
CA GLY A 12 -14.44 7.79 -14.12
C GLY A 12 -14.69 6.77 -13.01
N HIS A 13 -15.08 5.57 -13.43
CA HIS A 13 -15.37 4.46 -12.52
C HIS A 13 -14.19 3.47 -12.49
N PRO A 14 -13.62 3.19 -11.30
CA PRO A 14 -12.64 2.11 -11.18
C PRO A 14 -13.34 0.76 -11.44
N ARG A 15 -12.65 -0.15 -12.15
CA ARG A 15 -13.14 -1.52 -12.42
C ARG A 15 -13.33 -2.33 -11.15
N HIS A 16 -12.50 -2.05 -10.15
CA HIS A 16 -12.50 -2.72 -8.86
C HIS A 16 -12.82 -1.74 -7.74
N GLU A 17 -13.47 -2.24 -6.69
CA GLU A 17 -13.74 -1.45 -5.51
C GLU A 17 -12.44 -1.04 -4.83
N ILE A 18 -12.32 0.25 -4.52
CA ILE A 18 -11.17 0.82 -3.82
C ILE A 18 -11.68 1.28 -2.45
N ASP A 19 -11.04 0.80 -1.39
CA ASP A 19 -11.35 1.18 -0.02
C ASP A 19 -10.94 2.64 0.24
N LYS A 20 -11.85 3.56 -0.08
CA LYS A 20 -11.71 4.99 0.17
C LYS A 20 -11.53 5.30 1.66
N LYS A 21 -12.03 4.46 2.58
CA LYS A 21 -11.84 4.65 4.03
C LYS A 21 -10.39 4.37 4.43
N LYS A 22 -9.77 3.35 3.85
CA LYS A 22 -8.32 3.07 4.04
C LYS A 22 -7.47 4.24 3.56
N LEU A 23 -7.82 4.85 2.43
CA LEU A 23 -7.11 6.02 1.89
C LEU A 23 -7.28 7.27 2.78
N LEU A 24 -8.51 7.58 3.21
CA LEU A 24 -8.79 8.69 4.13
C LEU A 24 -8.15 8.50 5.52
N GLY A 25 -8.14 7.27 6.02
CA GLY A 25 -7.59 6.92 7.34
C GLY A 25 -6.06 6.86 7.40
N LEU A 26 -5.37 7.19 6.31
CA LEU A 26 -3.92 7.08 6.22
C LEU A 26 -3.23 8.09 7.14
N LYS A 27 -2.43 7.57 8.08
CA LYS A 27 -1.68 8.37 9.05
C LYS A 27 -0.23 8.51 8.60
N SER A 28 0.12 9.70 8.11
CA SER A 28 1.51 10.10 7.82
C SER A 28 1.93 11.34 8.62
N LYS A 29 3.22 11.41 8.92
CA LYS A 29 3.87 12.62 9.45
C LYS A 29 4.07 13.71 8.39
N TYR A 30 4.15 13.33 7.12
CA TYR A 30 4.55 14.19 6.01
C TYR A 30 3.36 14.75 5.23
N PHE A 31 2.24 14.03 5.22
CA PHE A 31 1.05 14.45 4.51
C PHE A 31 -0.23 14.01 5.22
N GLU A 32 -1.35 14.53 4.74
CA GLU A 32 -2.70 14.10 5.12
C GLU A 32 -3.62 14.10 3.91
N VAL A 33 -4.56 13.15 3.88
CA VAL A 33 -5.59 13.10 2.85
C VAL A 33 -6.79 13.92 3.33
N VAL A 34 -7.00 15.09 2.73
CA VAL A 34 -8.01 16.07 3.19
C VAL A 34 -9.40 15.83 2.64
N GLY A 35 -9.52 15.03 1.56
CA GLY A 35 -10.79 14.73 0.94
C GLY A 35 -10.65 13.80 -0.25
N ILE A 36 -11.78 13.19 -0.62
CA ILE A 36 -11.91 12.35 -1.80
C ILE A 36 -13.10 12.85 -2.61
N GLU A 37 -12.86 13.14 -3.88
CA GLU A 37 -13.88 13.48 -4.86
C GLU A 37 -13.92 12.46 -5.98
N SER A 38 -15.00 12.47 -6.76
CA SER A 38 -15.18 11.59 -7.91
C SER A 38 -15.87 12.36 -9.03
N LYS A 39 -15.33 12.25 -10.24
CA LYS A 39 -15.88 12.81 -11.48
C LYS A 39 -16.16 11.65 -12.42
N GLU A 40 -17.41 11.20 -12.43
CA GLU A 40 -17.83 9.99 -13.13
C GLU A 40 -17.88 10.18 -14.65
N LYS A 41 -18.40 11.32 -15.11
CA LYS A 41 -18.50 11.64 -16.53
C LYS A 41 -17.25 12.36 -17.01
N LEU A 42 -16.44 11.65 -17.80
CA LEU A 42 -15.30 12.21 -18.51
C LEU A 42 -15.70 12.62 -19.93
N PRO A 43 -15.04 13.63 -20.52
CA PRO A 43 -15.16 13.95 -21.94
C PRO A 43 -14.74 12.75 -22.80
N GLU A 44 -15.24 12.68 -24.04
CA GLU A 44 -14.77 11.67 -24.99
C GLU A 44 -13.27 11.86 -25.28
N ALA A 45 -12.54 10.75 -25.29
CA ALA A 45 -11.14 10.74 -25.70
C ALA A 45 -11.03 11.12 -27.19
N LYS A 46 -10.05 11.94 -27.53
CA LYS A 46 -9.83 12.35 -28.93
C LYS A 46 -9.27 11.24 -29.79
N LYS A 47 -8.57 10.29 -29.19
CA LYS A 47 -7.99 9.14 -29.89
C LYS A 47 -9.06 8.05 -30.02
N ASN A 48 -9.36 7.68 -31.27
CA ASN A 48 -10.31 6.61 -31.56
C ASN A 48 -9.55 5.28 -31.67
N ASP A 49 -9.62 4.46 -30.63
CA ASP A 49 -8.94 3.16 -30.51
C ASP A 49 -9.88 1.95 -30.72
N GLY A 50 -11.07 2.15 -31.30
CA GLY A 50 -12.01 1.07 -31.57
C GLY A 50 -13.01 0.80 -30.45
N PHE A 51 -13.50 1.86 -29.81
CA PHE A 51 -14.59 1.89 -28.83
C PHE A 51 -14.33 1.24 -27.46
N LEU A 52 -13.37 0.32 -27.33
CA LEU A 52 -13.21 -0.50 -26.12
C LEU A 52 -11.99 -0.12 -25.26
N ASP A 53 -11.00 0.58 -25.81
CA ASP A 53 -9.67 0.75 -25.19
C ASP A 53 -9.29 2.20 -24.87
N VAL A 54 -10.28 3.03 -24.52
CA VAL A 54 -10.16 4.48 -24.30
C VAL A 54 -8.81 4.92 -23.69
N GLU A 55 -8.01 5.62 -24.49
CA GLU A 55 -6.75 6.25 -24.10
C GLU A 55 -6.87 7.77 -24.00
N TYR A 56 -6.27 8.38 -22.96
CA TYR A 56 -6.17 9.83 -22.82
C TYR A 56 -4.71 10.29 -22.90
N SER A 57 -4.49 11.44 -23.53
CA SER A 57 -3.22 12.17 -23.43
C SER A 57 -3.11 12.94 -22.12
N VAL A 58 -1.87 13.24 -21.70
CA VAL A 58 -1.59 14.09 -20.52
C VAL A 58 -2.32 15.43 -20.60
N LYS A 59 -2.41 16.03 -21.79
CA LYS A 59 -3.08 17.32 -22.01
C LYS A 59 -4.58 17.23 -21.76
N GLU A 60 -5.22 16.15 -22.20
CA GLU A 60 -6.64 15.93 -21.93
C GLU A 60 -6.90 15.76 -20.44
N VAL A 61 -6.11 14.92 -19.75
CA VAL A 61 -6.26 14.74 -18.30
C VAL A 61 -5.98 16.02 -17.52
N SER A 62 -4.95 16.78 -17.89
CA SER A 62 -4.65 18.07 -17.26
C SER A 62 -5.82 19.06 -17.38
N SER A 63 -6.57 19.05 -18.49
CA SER A 63 -7.78 19.88 -18.62
C SER A 63 -8.95 19.46 -17.72
N MET A 64 -8.95 18.21 -17.23
CA MET A 64 -9.98 17.65 -16.36
C MET A 64 -9.65 17.80 -14.87
N VAL A 65 -8.36 17.92 -14.53
CA VAL A 65 -7.86 17.99 -13.16
C VAL A 65 -7.47 19.43 -12.84
N GLY A 66 -8.25 20.06 -11.96
CA GLY A 66 -7.94 21.40 -11.48
C GLY A 66 -6.64 21.43 -10.67
N SER A 67 -5.95 22.58 -10.69
CA SER A 67 -4.84 22.84 -9.78
C SER A 67 -5.37 23.48 -8.50
N PRO A 68 -5.07 22.91 -7.32
CA PRO A 68 -5.35 23.57 -6.06
C PRO A 68 -4.42 24.79 -5.90
N LYS A 69 -4.86 25.77 -5.12
CA LYS A 69 -4.01 26.90 -4.70
C LYS A 69 -3.15 26.47 -3.50
N ASN A 70 -1.95 27.02 -3.37
CA ASN A 70 -0.97 26.78 -2.29
C ASN A 70 -0.24 25.41 -2.36
N ASN A 71 0.36 24.96 -1.25
CA ASN A 71 1.14 23.72 -1.07
C ASN A 71 0.30 22.43 -1.09
N ASP A 72 -0.94 22.51 -1.59
CA ASP A 72 -1.85 21.38 -1.67
C ASP A 72 -1.60 20.62 -2.98
N ILE A 73 -1.76 19.29 -2.96
CA ILE A 73 -1.59 18.45 -4.15
C ILE A 73 -2.93 17.76 -4.49
N THR A 74 -3.36 17.89 -5.74
CA THR A 74 -4.43 17.04 -6.27
C THR A 74 -3.81 15.78 -6.86
N PHE A 75 -4.13 14.64 -6.25
CA PHE A 75 -3.69 13.33 -6.70
C PHE A 75 -4.89 12.64 -7.36
N ALA A 76 -4.96 12.74 -8.69
CA ALA A 76 -6.03 12.14 -9.46
C ALA A 76 -5.75 10.65 -9.72
N ILE A 77 -6.80 9.84 -9.81
CA ILE A 77 -6.73 8.40 -10.07
C ILE A 77 -7.73 8.08 -11.16
N MET A 78 -7.30 7.45 -12.25
CA MET A 78 -8.16 7.10 -13.38
C MET A 78 -7.98 5.65 -13.80
N ASN A 79 -9.04 5.06 -14.34
CA ASN A 79 -9.02 3.67 -14.81
C ASN A 79 -8.90 3.56 -16.34
N TYR A 80 -8.29 4.57 -16.96
CA TYR A 80 -8.05 4.65 -18.40
C TYR A 80 -6.56 4.72 -18.64
N ARG A 81 -6.12 4.29 -19.83
CA ARG A 81 -4.69 4.29 -20.17
C ARG A 81 -4.25 5.68 -20.59
N TYR A 82 -2.98 5.97 -20.36
CA TYR A 82 -2.29 7.00 -21.11
C TYR A 82 -1.81 6.46 -22.45
N ASP A 83 -1.77 7.33 -23.45
CA ASP A 83 -1.32 7.03 -24.81
C ASP A 83 0.20 6.72 -24.90
N ASP A 84 0.98 7.18 -23.92
CA ASP A 84 2.42 6.92 -23.79
C ASP A 84 2.77 5.66 -22.95
N GLY A 85 1.76 5.01 -22.36
CA GLY A 85 1.93 3.76 -21.62
C GLY A 85 2.47 3.90 -20.19
N PHE A 86 2.77 5.11 -19.71
CA PHE A 86 3.15 5.32 -18.31
C PHE A 86 1.91 5.35 -17.40
N TYR A 87 2.08 4.98 -16.13
CA TYR A 87 0.95 4.94 -15.19
C TYR A 87 0.85 6.18 -14.30
N LEU A 88 1.91 7.00 -14.16
CA LEU A 88 1.90 8.19 -13.30
C LEU A 88 2.40 9.39 -14.09
N HIS A 89 1.58 10.44 -14.12
CA HIS A 89 1.91 11.67 -14.82
C HIS A 89 1.79 12.88 -13.93
N ARG A 90 2.72 13.80 -14.11
CA ARG A 90 2.71 15.11 -13.47
C ARG A 90 2.01 16.07 -14.42
N LEU A 91 0.81 16.52 -14.05
CA LEU A 91 -0.09 17.26 -14.94
C LEU A 91 0.21 18.77 -14.92
N ASN A 92 0.55 19.27 -13.74
CA ASN A 92 0.92 20.66 -13.45
C ASN A 92 1.60 20.73 -12.06
N PRO A 93 2.16 21.87 -11.63
CA PRO A 93 2.98 21.97 -10.42
C PRO A 93 2.37 21.39 -9.13
N ASN A 94 1.05 21.34 -9.04
CA ASN A 94 0.31 20.90 -7.86
C ASN A 94 -0.68 19.76 -8.16
N ALA A 95 -0.56 19.09 -9.31
CA ALA A 95 -1.43 17.99 -9.66
C ALA A 95 -0.72 16.88 -10.42
N VAL A 96 -1.05 15.65 -10.04
CA VAL A 96 -0.57 14.42 -10.63
C VAL A 96 -1.76 13.51 -10.91
N CYS A 97 -1.61 12.59 -11.85
CA CYS A 97 -2.63 11.59 -12.10
C CYS A 97 -2.03 10.20 -12.31
N LEU A 98 -2.58 9.25 -11.54
CA LEU A 98 -2.27 7.84 -11.57
C LEU A 98 -3.31 7.10 -12.42
N SER A 99 -2.89 6.49 -13.52
CA SER A 99 -3.64 5.44 -14.20
C SER A 99 -3.48 4.12 -13.44
N ILE A 100 -4.60 3.47 -13.15
CA ILE A 100 -4.63 2.10 -12.59
C ILE A 100 -4.94 1.04 -13.66
N SER A 101 -5.12 1.45 -14.92
CA SER A 101 -5.55 0.56 -16.00
C SER A 101 -4.54 -0.57 -16.24
N GLY A 102 -4.97 -1.82 -16.04
CA GLY A 102 -4.15 -3.02 -16.23
C GLY A 102 -3.20 -3.30 -15.07
N VAL A 103 -2.86 -2.30 -14.27
CA VAL A 103 -2.14 -2.47 -13.00
C VAL A 103 -3.06 -3.08 -11.96
N ASP A 104 -4.34 -2.70 -11.96
CA ASP A 104 -5.39 -3.25 -11.11
C ASP A 104 -5.46 -4.79 -11.18
N GLN A 105 -5.58 -5.35 -12.39
CA GLN A 105 -5.64 -6.79 -12.60
C GLN A 105 -4.32 -7.48 -12.26
N LEU A 106 -3.19 -6.86 -12.61
CA LEU A 106 -1.86 -7.37 -12.27
C LEU A 106 -1.68 -7.53 -10.75
N LEU A 107 -2.05 -6.51 -9.98
CA LEU A 107 -1.93 -6.50 -8.52
C LEU A 107 -2.89 -7.50 -7.88
N LEU A 108 -4.14 -7.54 -8.33
CA LEU A 108 -5.15 -8.48 -7.82
C LEU A 108 -4.73 -9.94 -8.02
N ASN A 109 -4.21 -10.29 -9.21
CA ASN A 109 -3.70 -11.63 -9.51
C ASN A 109 -2.52 -12.03 -8.60
N ASN A 110 -1.82 -11.05 -8.01
CA ASN A 110 -0.71 -11.26 -7.09
C ASN A 110 -1.08 -11.00 -5.62
N SER A 111 -2.39 -10.89 -5.31
CA SER A 111 -2.91 -10.60 -3.97
C SER A 111 -2.33 -9.32 -3.35
N ILE A 112 -2.12 -8.31 -4.18
CA ILE A 112 -1.67 -6.97 -3.77
C ILE A 112 -2.84 -6.00 -3.85
N SER A 113 -3.04 -5.25 -2.79
CA SER A 113 -4.12 -4.25 -2.70
C SER A 113 -3.81 -3.06 -3.61
N LEU A 114 -4.81 -2.62 -4.38
CA LEU A 114 -4.70 -1.45 -5.24
C LEU A 114 -4.48 -0.17 -4.42
N GLU A 115 -5.01 -0.11 -3.20
CA GLU A 115 -4.72 0.98 -2.26
C GLU A 115 -3.24 1.04 -1.92
N ASN A 116 -2.54 -0.08 -1.77
CA ASN A 116 -1.09 -0.05 -1.53
C ASN A 116 -0.35 0.60 -2.71
N PHE A 117 -0.80 0.34 -3.94
CA PHE A 117 -0.25 0.99 -5.14
C PHE A 117 -0.52 2.50 -5.13
N ILE A 118 -1.75 2.92 -4.87
CA ILE A 118 -2.11 4.34 -4.74
C ILE A 118 -1.26 5.00 -3.64
N ILE A 119 -1.19 4.38 -2.47
CA ILE A 119 -0.47 4.90 -1.30
C ILE A 119 1.03 5.04 -1.60
N LYS A 120 1.68 4.06 -2.26
CA LYS A 120 3.10 4.21 -2.61
C LYS A 120 3.33 5.40 -3.55
N ASN A 121 2.49 5.59 -4.56
CA ASN A 121 2.66 6.67 -5.53
C ASN A 121 2.35 8.04 -4.88
N ILE A 122 1.47 8.07 -3.87
CA ILE A 122 1.32 9.25 -3.00
C ILE A 122 2.63 9.57 -2.29
N TYR A 123 3.31 8.57 -1.70
CA TYR A 123 4.62 8.78 -1.06
C TYR A 123 5.68 9.26 -2.05
N GLU A 124 5.68 8.75 -3.28
CA GLU A 124 6.59 9.21 -4.35
C GLU A 124 6.41 10.71 -4.61
N VAL A 125 5.16 11.14 -4.77
CA VAL A 125 4.82 12.54 -5.05
C VAL A 125 5.11 13.45 -3.85
N VAL A 126 4.87 12.98 -2.62
CA VAL A 126 5.24 13.72 -1.40
C VAL A 126 6.75 13.84 -1.28
N ALA A 127 7.51 12.80 -1.60
CA ALA A 127 8.96 12.88 -1.58
C ALA A 127 9.48 13.92 -2.59
N LEU A 128 8.89 13.98 -3.79
CA LEU A 128 9.20 15.01 -4.78
C LEU A 128 8.82 16.42 -4.30
N SER A 129 7.67 16.60 -3.68
CA SER A 129 7.22 17.93 -3.21
C SER A 129 8.05 18.49 -2.07
N PHE A 130 8.76 17.63 -1.31
CA PHE A 130 9.73 18.08 -0.31
C PHE A 130 11.11 18.34 -0.93
N ALA A 131 11.51 17.54 -1.92
CA ALA A 131 12.84 17.63 -2.53
C ALA A 131 12.96 18.75 -3.59
N LEU A 132 11.85 19.15 -4.20
CA LEU A 132 11.80 20.04 -5.36
C LEU A 132 10.79 21.17 -5.12
N ASP A 133 11.01 22.33 -5.77
CA ASP A 133 10.08 23.47 -5.72
C ASP A 133 8.71 23.17 -6.35
N SER A 134 8.66 22.16 -7.22
CA SER A 134 7.46 21.72 -7.94
C SER A 134 7.61 20.27 -8.31
N VAL A 135 6.52 19.50 -8.23
CA VAL A 135 6.54 18.09 -8.68
C VAL A 135 6.85 18.01 -10.19
N CYS A 136 6.43 19.01 -10.97
CA CYS A 136 6.70 19.11 -12.41
C CYS A 136 8.12 19.61 -12.75
N SER A 137 9.00 19.83 -11.77
CA SER A 137 10.37 20.21 -12.07
C SER A 137 11.05 19.18 -12.98
N GLU A 138 11.81 19.65 -13.97
CA GLU A 138 12.64 18.81 -14.83
C GLU A 138 13.66 18.01 -14.01
N GLU A 139 14.06 18.54 -12.85
CA GLU A 139 14.95 17.83 -11.92
C GLU A 139 14.35 16.53 -11.38
N ALA A 140 13.03 16.36 -11.42
CA ALA A 140 12.42 15.09 -11.01
C ALA A 140 12.80 13.93 -11.96
N TYR A 141 13.26 14.20 -13.18
CA TYR A 141 13.79 13.14 -14.03
C TYR A 141 15.18 12.65 -13.55
N ASN A 142 15.90 13.45 -12.76
CA ASN A 142 17.23 13.08 -12.26
C ASN A 142 17.20 12.09 -11.09
N ILE A 143 16.05 11.92 -10.43
CA ILE A 143 15.88 10.95 -9.34
C ILE A 143 15.36 9.60 -9.85
N VAL A 144 14.76 9.58 -11.05
CA VAL A 144 14.22 8.39 -11.66
C VAL A 144 15.35 7.53 -12.23
N HIS A 145 15.36 6.25 -11.94
CA HIS A 145 16.41 5.32 -12.37
C HIS A 145 15.81 4.00 -12.88
N VAL A 146 16.59 3.27 -13.67
CA VAL A 146 16.22 1.97 -14.25
C VAL A 146 16.70 0.84 -13.34
N ASP A 147 15.98 -0.28 -13.32
CA ASP A 147 16.39 -1.56 -12.72
C ASP A 147 16.73 -1.52 -11.21
N THR A 148 15.98 -0.73 -10.43
CA THR A 148 16.18 -0.68 -8.97
C THR A 148 14.97 -1.24 -8.24
N ARG A 149 14.87 -2.57 -8.26
CA ARG A 149 13.74 -3.33 -7.73
C ARG A 149 13.28 -2.84 -6.37
N GLY A 150 12.00 -2.44 -6.31
CA GLY A 150 11.35 -2.01 -5.07
C GLY A 150 11.52 -0.53 -4.73
N CYS A 151 12.40 0.21 -5.42
CA CYS A 151 12.61 1.62 -5.13
C CYS A 151 11.42 2.47 -5.61
N LEU A 152 11.02 3.43 -4.79
CA LEU A 152 9.92 4.35 -5.05
C LEU A 152 10.04 5.09 -6.39
N PHE A 153 11.26 5.35 -6.86
CA PHE A 153 11.57 6.08 -8.10
C PHE A 153 12.07 5.18 -9.24
N ASP A 154 11.79 3.88 -9.16
CA ASP A 154 12.04 2.95 -10.27
C ASP A 154 11.09 3.25 -11.44
N MET A 155 11.63 3.31 -12.66
CA MET A 155 10.83 3.47 -13.87
C MET A 155 9.83 2.34 -14.08
N ASN A 156 10.07 1.15 -13.51
CA ASN A 156 9.26 -0.04 -13.72
C ASN A 156 9.04 -0.28 -15.23
N GLY A 157 10.13 -0.38 -15.99
CA GLY A 157 10.10 -0.57 -17.44
C GLY A 157 9.34 -1.84 -17.84
N ASP A 158 9.40 -2.89 -17.02
CA ASP A 158 8.49 -4.01 -17.07
C ASP A 158 7.32 -3.79 -16.09
N LYS A 159 6.07 -4.01 -16.56
CA LYS A 159 4.88 -3.95 -15.71
C LYS A 159 4.98 -4.89 -14.51
N PHE A 160 5.64 -6.05 -14.62
CA PHE A 160 5.84 -6.97 -13.51
C PHE A 160 6.70 -6.38 -12.39
N ASP A 161 7.54 -5.38 -12.65
CA ASP A 161 8.31 -4.69 -11.61
C ASP A 161 7.42 -3.92 -10.63
N ILE A 162 6.23 -3.50 -11.09
CA ILE A 162 5.20 -2.87 -10.23
C ILE A 162 4.82 -3.78 -9.06
N ILE A 163 4.85 -5.11 -9.22
CA ILE A 163 4.56 -6.07 -8.13
C ILE A 163 5.57 -5.90 -7.00
N TYR A 164 6.86 -5.92 -7.33
CA TYR A 164 7.95 -5.79 -6.37
C TYR A 164 7.97 -4.39 -5.76
N ASN A 165 7.72 -3.37 -6.59
CA ASN A 165 7.61 -1.98 -6.20
C ASN A 165 6.48 -1.73 -5.17
N THR A 166 5.37 -2.45 -5.31
CA THR A 166 4.17 -2.25 -4.46
C THR A 166 4.16 -3.12 -3.20
N GLU A 167 4.77 -4.30 -3.25
CA GLU A 167 4.76 -5.23 -2.11
C GLU A 167 5.61 -4.74 -0.94
N SER A 168 6.78 -4.18 -1.25
CA SER A 168 7.76 -3.73 -0.25
C SER A 168 8.53 -2.50 -0.76
N PRO A 169 7.87 -1.34 -0.90
CA PRO A 169 8.51 -0.14 -1.42
C PRO A 169 9.66 0.30 -0.50
N CYS A 170 10.74 0.77 -1.10
CA CYS A 170 11.92 1.29 -0.43
C CYS A 170 12.43 2.55 -1.15
N ILE A 171 13.51 3.15 -0.63
CA ILE A 171 14.23 4.23 -1.31
C ILE A 171 15.67 3.73 -1.47
N CYS A 172 16.21 3.72 -2.68
CA CYS A 172 17.57 3.27 -2.93
C CYS A 172 18.61 4.31 -2.47
N ASN A 173 19.87 3.93 -2.35
CA ASN A 173 20.91 4.83 -1.85
C ASN A 173 21.12 6.06 -2.75
N GLU A 174 20.92 5.93 -4.06
CA GLU A 174 21.02 7.03 -5.01
C GLU A 174 19.90 8.06 -4.78
N CYS A 175 18.64 7.61 -4.70
CA CYS A 175 17.52 8.49 -4.38
C CYS A 175 17.66 9.11 -2.98
N LYS A 176 18.18 8.37 -1.98
CA LYS A 176 18.47 8.95 -0.66
C LYS A 176 19.48 10.08 -0.76
N SER A 177 20.55 9.86 -1.52
CA SER A 177 21.61 10.86 -1.71
C SER A 177 21.08 12.09 -2.43
N PHE A 178 20.26 11.88 -3.46
CA PHE A 178 19.57 12.97 -4.17
C PHE A 178 18.68 13.78 -3.22
N ILE A 179 17.77 13.13 -2.49
CA ILE A 179 16.81 13.80 -1.60
C ILE A 179 17.54 14.51 -0.45
N ASN A 180 18.55 13.89 0.16
CA ASN A 180 19.35 14.53 1.22
C ASN A 180 20.24 15.67 0.71
N GLY A 181 20.52 15.73 -0.59
CA GLY A 181 21.21 16.86 -1.22
C GLY A 181 20.32 18.09 -1.40
N LYS A 182 19.02 17.99 -1.08
CA LYS A 182 18.05 19.08 -1.14
C LYS A 182 17.80 19.69 0.23
N ASN A 183 17.18 20.87 0.27
CA ASN A 183 16.81 21.53 1.52
C ASN A 183 15.56 20.88 2.12
N ILE A 184 15.75 19.71 2.75
CA ILE A 184 14.67 18.93 3.37
C ILE A 184 14.79 18.89 4.90
N PRO A 185 13.68 18.64 5.61
CA PRO A 185 13.69 18.47 7.05
C PRO A 185 14.61 17.32 7.51
N GLU A 186 15.29 17.52 8.65
CA GLU A 186 16.17 16.50 9.22
C GLU A 186 15.42 15.18 9.48
N GLY A 187 16.05 14.07 9.10
CA GLY A 187 15.47 12.73 9.28
C GLY A 187 14.29 12.42 8.38
N PHE A 188 13.92 13.29 7.42
CA PHE A 188 12.82 13.08 6.47
C PHE A 188 12.88 11.71 5.78
N VAL A 189 14.00 11.40 5.11
CA VAL A 189 14.20 10.13 4.41
C VAL A 189 14.02 8.93 5.33
N SER A 190 14.61 8.96 6.53
CA SER A 190 14.52 7.85 7.49
C SER A 190 13.10 7.62 8.01
N GLY A 191 12.32 8.69 8.17
CA GLY A 191 10.93 8.59 8.60
C GLY A 191 10.01 8.16 7.45
N LEU A 192 10.30 8.60 6.22
CA LEU A 192 9.62 8.15 5.02
C LEU A 192 9.80 6.62 4.83
N GLU A 193 11.03 6.10 4.97
CA GLU A 193 11.30 4.66 4.93
C GLU A 193 10.55 3.87 6.02
N LYS A 194 10.43 4.44 7.23
CA LYS A 194 9.65 3.81 8.31
C LYS A 194 8.16 3.74 7.97
N GLU A 195 7.63 4.72 7.26
CA GLU A 195 6.24 4.72 6.80
C GLU A 195 6.01 3.79 5.62
N LEU A 196 6.92 3.77 4.63
CA LEU A 196 6.88 2.83 3.50
C LEU A 196 6.88 1.37 3.95
N LYS A 197 7.64 1.03 5.02
CA LYS A 197 7.66 -0.31 5.61
C LYS A 197 6.28 -0.79 6.11
N LYS A 198 5.29 0.09 6.28
CA LYS A 198 3.91 -0.28 6.67
C LYS A 198 3.09 -0.76 5.46
N ILE A 199 3.50 -0.41 4.24
CA ILE A 199 2.89 -0.90 3.00
C ILE A 199 3.37 -2.33 2.80
N ARG A 200 2.48 -3.29 3.10
CA ARG A 200 2.76 -4.73 2.95
C ARG A 200 1.49 -5.46 2.52
N LYS A 201 1.66 -6.64 1.93
CA LYS A 201 0.56 -7.58 1.70
C LYS A 201 -0.12 -7.97 3.03
N PRO A 202 -1.44 -8.24 3.01
CA PRO A 202 -2.15 -8.82 4.15
C PRO A 202 -1.44 -10.06 4.70
N LEU A 203 -1.55 -10.30 6.01
CA LEU A 203 -0.91 -11.46 6.66
C LEU A 203 -1.29 -12.78 5.98
N LEU A 204 -2.58 -12.96 5.67
CA LEU A 204 -3.08 -14.18 5.03
C LEU A 204 -2.40 -14.45 3.70
N SER A 205 -2.30 -13.46 2.81
CA SER A 205 -1.63 -13.59 1.51
C SER A 205 -0.13 -13.88 1.66
N ARG A 206 0.53 -13.32 2.69
CA ARG A 206 1.94 -13.63 2.99
C ARG A 206 2.13 -15.06 3.46
N VAL A 207 1.23 -15.57 4.30
CA VAL A 207 1.23 -16.97 4.74
C VAL A 207 0.98 -17.90 3.56
N GLU A 208 -0.01 -17.61 2.72
CA GLU A 208 -0.28 -18.41 1.51
C GLU A 208 0.93 -18.46 0.58
N THR A 209 1.58 -17.32 0.34
CA THR A 209 2.80 -17.24 -0.47
C THR A 209 3.93 -18.06 0.17
N PHE A 210 4.09 -18.01 1.49
CA PHE A 210 5.06 -18.83 2.22
C PHE A 210 4.80 -20.32 2.05
N ILE A 211 3.53 -20.75 2.16
CA ILE A 211 3.13 -22.16 1.97
C ILE A 211 3.45 -22.62 0.55
N LYS A 212 3.09 -21.83 -0.46
CA LYS A 212 3.38 -22.11 -1.88
C LYS A 212 4.88 -22.19 -2.16
N LYS A 213 5.69 -21.33 -1.53
CA LYS A 213 7.14 -21.30 -1.72
C LYS A 213 7.87 -22.44 -1.01
N TYR A 214 7.38 -22.87 0.15
CA TYR A 214 8.00 -23.90 0.98
C TYR A 214 6.98 -24.99 1.40
N PRO A 215 6.47 -25.79 0.44
CA PRO A 215 5.38 -26.74 0.71
C PRO A 215 5.79 -27.84 1.71
N LEU A 216 6.98 -28.43 1.55
CA LEU A 216 7.46 -29.48 2.44
C LEU A 216 7.67 -28.98 3.88
N PHE A 217 8.21 -27.77 4.03
CA PHE A 217 8.36 -27.14 5.35
C PHE A 217 6.99 -26.89 5.99
N SER A 218 6.01 -26.44 5.21
CA SER A 218 4.65 -26.17 5.69
C SER A 218 3.94 -27.45 6.16
N ILE A 219 4.14 -28.57 5.46
CA ILE A 219 3.65 -29.89 5.90
C ILE A 219 4.30 -30.28 7.24
N GLY A 220 5.63 -30.18 7.34
CA GLY A 220 6.35 -30.48 8.57
C GLY A 220 5.89 -29.63 9.76
N LEU A 221 5.72 -28.32 9.54
CA LEU A 221 5.22 -27.39 10.55
C LEU A 221 3.80 -27.74 10.99
N THR A 222 2.94 -28.16 10.07
CA THR A 222 1.56 -28.57 10.37
C THR A 222 1.53 -29.83 11.22
N LEU A 223 2.33 -30.84 10.88
CA LEU A 223 2.46 -32.08 11.65
C LEU A 223 2.99 -31.81 13.07
N PHE A 224 4.03 -30.99 13.17
CA PHE A 224 4.61 -30.60 14.45
C PHE A 224 3.62 -29.81 15.31
N SER A 225 2.91 -28.85 14.71
CA SER A 225 1.88 -28.06 15.41
C SER A 225 0.74 -28.96 15.90
N SER A 226 0.32 -29.94 15.09
CA SER A 226 -0.73 -30.90 15.47
C SER A 226 -0.29 -31.78 16.64
N PHE A 227 0.96 -32.25 16.64
CA PHE A 227 1.53 -32.98 17.77
C PHE A 227 1.55 -32.14 19.05
N LEU A 228 2.01 -30.88 18.98
CA LEU A 228 2.02 -29.97 20.12
C LEU A 228 0.61 -29.70 20.67
N ILE A 229 -0.37 -29.44 19.80
CA ILE A 229 -1.76 -29.23 20.20
C ILE A 229 -2.29 -30.47 20.94
N SER A 230 -1.97 -31.68 20.44
CA SER A 230 -2.38 -32.93 21.07
C SER A 230 -1.78 -33.11 22.47
N VAL A 231 -0.47 -32.86 22.63
CA VAL A 231 0.21 -32.92 23.94
C VAL A 231 -0.38 -31.90 24.91
N LEU A 232 -0.57 -30.65 24.47
CA LEU A 232 -1.14 -29.59 25.29
C LEU A 232 -2.58 -29.90 25.72
N ALA A 233 -3.40 -30.46 24.81
CA ALA A 233 -4.76 -30.88 25.12
C ALA A 233 -4.76 -32.00 26.18
N SER A 234 -3.85 -32.97 26.08
CA SER A 234 -3.71 -34.04 27.07
C SER A 234 -3.34 -33.50 28.45
N LEU A 235 -2.34 -32.61 28.52
CA LEU A 235 -1.94 -31.96 29.77
C LEU A 235 -3.06 -31.12 30.39
N PHE A 236 -3.81 -30.40 29.55
CA PHE A 236 -4.95 -29.61 30.00
C PHE A 236 -6.05 -30.48 30.63
N VAL A 237 -6.36 -31.63 30.04
CA VAL A 237 -7.33 -32.58 30.59
C VAL A 237 -6.86 -33.16 31.93
N GLU A 238 -5.58 -33.51 32.07
CA GLU A 238 -5.03 -34.01 33.33
C GLU A 238 -5.07 -32.95 34.43
N TYR A 239 -4.72 -31.70 34.12
CA TYR A 239 -4.82 -30.58 35.03
C TYR A 239 -6.25 -30.37 35.55
N LEU A 240 -7.24 -30.42 34.66
CA LEU A 240 -8.65 -30.32 35.06
C LEU A 240 -9.07 -31.47 35.99
N LYS A 241 -8.65 -32.72 35.69
CA LYS A 241 -8.95 -33.88 36.55
C LYS A 241 -8.36 -33.75 37.95
N LEU A 242 -7.12 -33.25 38.06
CA LEU A 242 -6.45 -33.01 39.34
C LEU A 242 -7.20 -31.97 40.19
N ASN A 243 -7.62 -30.87 39.57
CA ASN A 243 -8.41 -29.84 40.26
C ASN A 243 -9.76 -30.36 40.74
N VAL A 244 -10.48 -31.15 39.92
CA VAL A 244 -11.76 -31.75 40.33
C VAL A 244 -11.57 -32.69 41.52
N LYS A 245 -10.57 -33.57 41.47
CA LYS A 245 -10.26 -34.47 42.61
C LYS A 245 -9.90 -33.70 43.87
N PHE A 246 -9.14 -32.60 43.75
CA PHE A 246 -8.80 -31.76 44.90
C PHE A 246 -10.03 -31.08 45.50
N THR A 247 -10.96 -30.60 44.67
CA THR A 247 -12.23 -30.06 45.16
C THR A 247 -13.08 -31.10 45.87
N GLU A 248 -13.20 -32.32 45.33
CA GLU A 248 -13.91 -33.44 45.97
C GLU A 248 -13.30 -33.82 47.32
N LEU A 249 -11.96 -33.81 47.43
CA LEU A 249 -11.24 -34.07 48.67
C LEU A 249 -11.54 -32.99 49.73
N LEU A 250 -11.56 -31.71 49.34
CA LEU A 250 -11.88 -30.61 50.25
C LEU A 250 -13.34 -30.67 50.73
N THR A 251 -14.30 -30.97 49.85
CA THR A 251 -15.70 -31.13 50.27
C THR A 251 -15.87 -32.31 51.23
N SER A 252 -15.21 -33.43 50.98
CA SER A 252 -15.29 -34.58 51.88
C SER A 252 -14.63 -34.32 53.25
N ILE A 253 -13.53 -33.57 53.30
CA ILE A 253 -12.93 -33.11 54.57
C ILE A 253 -13.88 -32.16 55.33
N LEU A 254 -14.51 -31.21 54.63
CA LEU A 254 -15.46 -30.26 55.23
C LEU A 254 -16.70 -30.96 55.81
N VAL A 255 -17.25 -31.95 55.09
CA VAL A 255 -18.40 -32.75 55.56
C VAL A 255 -18.04 -33.58 56.80
N CYS A 256 -16.83 -34.13 56.86
CA CYS A 256 -16.34 -34.83 58.05
C CYS A 256 -16.17 -33.89 59.26
N ALA A 257 -15.68 -32.67 59.04
CA ALA A 257 -15.48 -31.68 60.09
C ALA A 257 -16.77 -31.04 60.62
N SER A 258 -17.85 -31.03 59.84
CA SER A 258 -19.16 -30.48 60.26
C SER A 258 -20.05 -31.48 61.01
N ASN A 259 -19.72 -32.77 60.97
CA ASN A 259 -20.49 -33.85 61.60
C ASN A 259 -19.88 -34.37 62.91
N SER A 260 -18.87 -33.68 63.43
CA SER A 260 -18.18 -33.93 64.70
C SER A 260 -18.34 -32.74 65.63
#